data_AF-A0A351Y4H3-F1
#
_entry.id   AF-A0A351Y4H3-F1
#
_cell.length_a   1.000
_cell.length_b   1.000
_cell.length_c   1.000
_cell.angle_alpha   90.00
_cell.angle_beta   90.00
_cell.angle_gamma   90.00
#
_symmetry.space_group_name_H-M   'P 1'
#
loop_
_entity.id
_entity.type
_entity.pdbx_description
1 polymer ?
#
loop_
_entity_poly.entity_id
_entity_poly.type
_entity_poly.pdbx_seq_one_letter_code
_entity_poly.pdbx_strand_id
1 'polypeptide(L)' 'MTVTIKLQQPDGSIIATFPGEDRQSIAQIAKTHGVEIPVSCGIGVCGVCKCKIVS' A
#
# COMPACT_ATOMS: atom_id res chain seq x y z
N MET A 1 12.67 -1.70 11.18
CA MET A 1 11.69 -0.93 11.99
C MET A 1 10.31 -1.29 11.47
N THR A 2 9.35 -1.57 12.35
CA THR A 2 7.97 -1.88 11.96
C THR A 2 7.11 -0.62 12.05
N VAL A 3 6.23 -0.42 11.08
CA VAL A 3 5.28 0.70 11.03
C VAL A 3 3.88 0.17 10.78
N THR A 4 2.86 0.94 11.18
CA THR A 4 1.46 0.60 10.85
C THR A 4 1.08 1.29 9.54
N ILE A 5 0.68 0.51 8.54
CA ILE A 5 0.19 1.03 7.26
C ILE A 5 -1.33 1.03 7.28
N LYS A 6 -1.94 2.17 6.96
CA LYS A 6 -3.39 2.31 6.77
C LYS A 6 -3.68 2.64 5.30
N LEU A 7 -4.51 1.83 4.67
CA LEU A 7 -5.00 2.10 3.32
C LEU A 7 -6.37 2.75 3.41
N GLN A 8 -6.51 3.87 2.69
CA GLN A 8 -7.68 4.73 2.76
C GLN A 8 -8.22 5.01 1.36
N GLN A 9 -9.55 5.00 1.20
CA GLN A 9 -10.19 5.52 0.00
C GLN A 9 -10.16 7.05 -0.02
N PRO A 10 -10.41 7.67 -1.19
CA PRO A 10 -10.49 9.13 -1.30
C PRO A 10 -11.53 9.79 -0.38
N ASP A 11 -12.56 9.05 0.03
CA ASP A 11 -13.64 9.54 0.89
C ASP A 11 -13.30 9.57 2.39
N GLY A 12 -12.15 9.05 2.80
CA GLY A 12 -11.78 8.95 4.22
C GLY A 12 -11.85 7.55 4.81
N SER A 13 -12.54 6.61 4.15
CA SER A 13 -12.78 5.29 4.69
C SER A 13 -11.50 4.44 4.71
N ILE A 14 -11.22 3.78 5.84
CA ILE A 14 -10.09 2.86 5.98
C ILE A 14 -10.51 1.49 5.47
N ILE A 15 -9.81 1.01 4.44
CA ILE A 15 -10.08 -0.28 3.79
C ILE A 15 -9.28 -1.40 4.44
N ALA A 16 -8.06 -1.10 4.86
CA ALA A 16 -7.17 -2.06 5.49
C ALA A 16 -6.18 -1.38 6.44
N THR A 17 -5.77 -2.10 7.46
CA THR A 17 -4.68 -1.72 8.36
C THR A 17 -3.83 -2.95 8.60
N PHE A 18 -2.52 -2.84 8.34
CA PHE A 18 -1.59 -3.96 8.51
C PHE A 18 -0.19 -3.47 8.92
N PRO A 19 0.60 -4.31 9.62
CA PRO A 19 1.99 -3.99 9.90
C PRO A 19 2.81 -4.00 8.62
N GLY A 20 3.75 -3.07 8.52
CA GLY A 20 4.74 -3.01 7.44
C GLY A 20 6.15 -2.96 8.00
N GLU A 21 7.09 -3.45 7.21
CA GLU A 21 8.52 -3.40 7.53
C GLU A 21 9.24 -2.38 6.65
N ASP A 22 10.22 -1.71 7.25
CA ASP A 22 11.13 -0.84 6.50
C ASP A 22 11.83 -1.61 5.35
N ARG A 23 12.11 -0.90 4.25
CA ARG A 23 12.72 -1.42 3.00
C ARG A 23 11.93 -2.50 2.26
N GLN A 24 10.66 -2.74 2.62
CA GLN A 24 9.74 -3.55 1.82
C GLN A 24 8.71 -2.67 1.09
N SER A 25 8.32 -3.09 -0.10
CA SER A 25 7.29 -2.40 -0.89
C SER A 25 5.92 -2.57 -0.25
N ILE A 26 5.17 -1.47 -0.09
CA ILE A 26 3.79 -1.48 0.41
C ILE A 26 2.90 -2.41 -0.43
N ALA A 27 3.12 -2.47 -1.75
CA ALA A 27 2.38 -3.37 -2.63
C ALA A 27 2.60 -4.85 -2.31
N GLN A 28 3.83 -5.22 -1.96
CA GLN A 28 4.15 -6.59 -1.62
C GLN A 28 3.61 -6.95 -0.23
N ILE A 29 3.71 -6.04 0.73
CA ILE A 29 3.15 -6.22 2.08
C ILE A 29 1.62 -6.38 1.99
N ALA A 30 0.93 -5.48 1.28
CA ALA A 30 -0.52 -5.55 1.10
C ALA A 30 -0.96 -6.91 0.55
N LYS A 31 -0.27 -7.41 -0.49
CA LYS A 31 -0.53 -8.74 -1.07
C LYS A 31 -0.34 -9.87 -0.05
N THR A 32 0.72 -9.85 0.75
CA THR A 32 0.95 -10.84 1.81
C THR A 32 -0.18 -10.86 2.86
N HIS A 33 -0.79 -9.70 3.11
CA HIS A 33 -1.94 -9.57 4.00
C HIS A 33 -3.30 -9.78 3.32
N GLY A 34 -3.31 -10.26 2.06
CA GLY A 34 -4.54 -10.51 1.31
C GLY A 34 -5.28 -9.25 0.88
N VAL A 35 -4.61 -8.10 0.88
CA VAL A 35 -5.18 -6.80 0.48
C VAL A 35 -4.75 -6.47 -0.94
N GLU A 36 -5.73 -6.33 -1.82
CA GLU A 36 -5.48 -5.97 -3.22
C GLU A 36 -5.40 -4.46 -3.38
N ILE A 37 -4.30 -4.00 -3.97
CA ILE A 37 -4.14 -2.60 -4.41
C ILE A 37 -3.75 -2.57 -5.89
N PRO A 38 -4.09 -1.50 -6.64
CA PRO A 38 -3.75 -1.41 -8.05
C PRO A 38 -2.24 -1.47 -8.27
N VAL A 39 -1.75 -2.55 -8.88
CA VAL A 39 -0.33 -2.73 -9.21
C VAL A 39 -0.24 -3.43 -10.56
N SER A 40 0.74 -3.02 -11.36
CA SER A 40 0.99 -3.63 -12.67
C SER A 40 2.49 -3.91 -12.86
N CYS A 41 3.29 -2.93 -13.29
CA CYS A 41 4.66 -3.20 -13.74
C CYS A 41 5.65 -3.63 -12.65
N GLY A 42 5.38 -3.37 -11.36
CA GLY A 42 6.30 -3.69 -10.25
C GLY A 42 7.63 -2.91 -10.21
N ILE A 43 7.95 -2.14 -11.26
CA ILE A 43 9.26 -1.47 -11.45
C ILE A 43 9.18 0.07 -11.45
N GLY A 44 8.00 0.64 -11.13
CA GLY A 44 7.84 2.09 -10.94
C GLY A 44 7.61 2.95 -12.19
N VAL A 45 7.39 2.35 -13.37
CA VAL A 45 7.28 3.12 -14.64
C VAL A 45 5.83 3.43 -15.06
N CYS A 46 4.89 2.49 -14.87
CA CYS A 46 3.54 2.62 -15.44
C CYS A 46 2.61 3.56 -14.65
N GLY A 47 2.94 3.86 -13.39
CA GLY A 47 2.12 4.71 -12.53
C GLY A 47 0.78 4.13 -12.06
N VAL A 48 0.47 2.85 -12.34
CA VAL A 48 -0.78 2.21 -11.89
C VAL A 48 -0.91 2.21 -10.37
N CYS A 49 0.19 2.03 -9.64
CA CYS A 49 0.22 2.02 -8.18
C CYS A 49 0.37 3.41 -7.53
N LYS A 50 0.14 4.49 -8.28
CA LYS A 50 0.22 5.84 -7.72
C LYS A 50 -0.82 6.02 -6.62
N CYS A 51 -0.37 6.51 -5.47
CA CYS A 51 -1.20 6.81 -4.32
C CYS A 51 -0.74 8.11 -3.66
N LYS A 52 -1.56 8.64 -2.75
CA LYS A 52 -1.24 9.84 -1.97
C LYS A 52 -0.94 9.42 -0.53
N ILE A 53 0.19 9.89 0.01
CA ILE A 53 0.51 9.76 1.43
C ILE A 53 -0.26 10.84 2.19
N VAL A 54 -0.97 10.45 3.24
CA VAL A 54 -1.84 11.34 4.03
C VAL A 54 -1.30 11.59 5.45
N SER A 55 -0.63 10.61 6.06
CA SER A 55 -0.04 10.68 7.40
C SER A 55 0.97 9.57 7.62
#